data_AF-A0A966R4P6-F1
#
_entry.id   AF-A0A966R4P6-F1
#
_cell.length_a   1.000
_cell.length_b   1.000
_cell.length_c   1.000
_cell.angle_alpha   90.00
_cell.angle_beta   90.00
_cell.angle_gamma   90.00
#
_symmetry.space_group_name_H-M   'P 1'
#
loop_
_entity.id
_entity.type
_entity.pdbx_description
1 polymer ?
#
loop_
_entity_poly.entity_id
_entity_poly.type
_entity_poly.pdbx_seq_one_letter_code
_entity_poly.pdbx_strand_id
1 'polypeptide(L)'
;MTTEFMPPAARLGDTVYWYNDPLAPQDPQLGWINERPGALTVSILVFSPGVGFVEKSSVRHKDDPSLRDNPSWRQWGCWDFSDSHKDILRAQQVSSALAIHHERDSKKAASNGAK
;
A
#
# COMPACT_ATOMS: atom_id res chain seq x y z
N MET A 1 16.15 -3.78 20.34
CA MET A 1 15.48 -4.44 19.19
C MET A 1 14.84 -3.32 18.38
N THR A 2 15.40 -2.98 17.24
CA THR A 2 14.73 -2.09 16.28
C THR A 2 13.55 -2.87 15.70
N THR A 3 12.34 -2.33 15.82
CA THR A 3 11.15 -2.89 15.15
C THR A 3 11.44 -2.95 13.66
N GLU A 4 11.43 -4.16 13.10
CA GLU A 4 11.62 -4.38 11.67
C GLU A 4 10.50 -3.69 10.90
N PHE A 5 10.86 -2.81 9.96
CA PHE A 5 9.88 -2.13 9.12
C PHE A 5 9.24 -3.14 8.17
N MET A 6 7.90 -3.20 8.15
CA MET A 6 7.14 -3.95 7.17
C MET A 6 6.30 -2.97 6.34
N PRO A 7 6.49 -2.92 5.00
CA PRO A 7 5.65 -2.10 4.15
C PRO A 7 4.21 -2.63 4.18
N PRO A 8 3.22 -1.76 3.91
CA PRO A 8 1.85 -2.20 3.83
C PRO A 8 1.65 -3.23 2.71
N ALA A 9 0.70 -4.15 2.89
CA ALA A 9 0.52 -5.30 2.02
C ALA A 9 -0.09 -4.90 0.66
N ALA A 10 0.77 -4.58 -0.30
CA ALA A 10 0.38 -4.31 -1.69
C ALA A 10 -0.10 -5.59 -2.42
N ARG A 11 -1.03 -5.42 -3.36
CA ARG A 11 -1.57 -6.44 -4.27
C ARG A 11 -1.42 -5.98 -5.72
N LEU A 12 -1.41 -6.94 -6.65
CA LEU A 12 -1.37 -6.65 -8.07
C LEU A 12 -2.57 -5.78 -8.46
N GLY A 13 -2.32 -4.72 -9.24
CA GLY A 13 -3.32 -3.76 -9.67
C GLY A 13 -3.67 -2.68 -8.65
N ASP A 14 -3.12 -2.72 -7.42
CA ASP A 14 -3.33 -1.62 -6.47
C ASP A 14 -2.78 -0.32 -7.04
N THR A 15 -3.57 0.74 -6.92
CA THR A 15 -3.21 2.07 -7.40
C THR A 15 -2.26 2.73 -6.41
N VAL A 16 -1.12 3.20 -6.91
CA VAL A 16 -0.04 3.78 -6.11
C VAL A 16 0.47 5.07 -6.73
N TYR A 17 1.14 5.87 -5.91
CA TYR A 17 2.02 6.93 -6.36
C TYR A 17 3.45 6.44 -6.34
N TRP A 18 4.18 6.71 -7.42
CA TRP A 18 5.63 6.59 -7.48
C TRP A 18 6.27 7.98 -7.39
N TYR A 19 7.34 8.08 -6.62
CA TYR A 19 8.11 9.31 -6.41
C TYR A 19 9.56 9.07 -6.82
N ASN A 20 10.11 9.98 -7.62
CA ASN A 20 11.49 9.86 -8.09
C ASN A 20 12.52 10.08 -6.98
N ASP A 21 12.26 11.00 -6.04
CA ASP A 21 13.10 11.26 -4.87
C ASP A 21 12.46 10.71 -3.59
N PRO A 22 13.01 9.63 -3.00
CA PRO A 22 12.49 9.08 -1.75
C PRO A 22 12.70 9.94 -0.51
N LEU A 23 13.67 10.87 -0.53
CA LEU A 23 13.96 11.72 0.62
C LEU A 23 13.08 12.98 0.64
N ALA A 24 12.60 13.39 -0.53
CA ALA A 24 11.64 14.47 -0.70
C ALA A 24 10.54 14.04 -1.69
N PRO A 25 9.57 13.20 -1.26
CA PRO A 25 8.53 12.67 -2.14
C PRO A 25 7.61 13.80 -2.64
N GLN A 26 7.90 14.31 -3.83
CA GLN A 26 7.17 15.36 -4.54
C GLN A 26 6.83 14.88 -5.96
N ASP A 27 5.90 15.58 -6.62
CA ASP A 27 5.48 15.34 -8.01
C ASP A 27 5.17 13.86 -8.31
N PRO A 28 4.22 13.24 -7.58
CA PRO A 28 3.90 11.83 -7.74
C PRO A 28 3.43 11.51 -9.15
N GLN A 29 3.88 10.37 -9.67
CA GLN A 29 3.32 9.78 -10.87
C GLN A 29 2.37 8.63 -10.49
N LEU A 30 1.21 8.59 -11.13
CA LEU A 30 0.23 7.52 -10.90
C LEU A 30 0.73 6.22 -11.53
N GLY A 31 0.58 5.12 -10.80
CA GLY A 31 0.90 3.79 -11.29
C GLY A 31 0.08 2.69 -10.63
N TRP A 32 0.39 1.47 -11.03
CA TRP A 32 -0.23 0.24 -10.54
C TRP A 32 0.85 -0.76 -10.16
N ILE A 33 0.64 -1.48 -9.07
CA ILE A 33 1.51 -2.59 -8.70
C ILE A 33 1.43 -3.66 -9.80
N ASN A 34 2.56 -3.90 -10.46
CA ASN A 34 2.71 -4.88 -11.54
C ASN A 34 3.20 -6.22 -11.02
N GLU A 35 4.17 -6.20 -10.09
CA GLU A 35 4.76 -7.41 -9.51
C GLU A 35 5.23 -7.18 -8.07
N ARG A 36 5.47 -8.27 -7.34
CA ARG A 36 6.03 -8.26 -5.98
C ARG A 36 7.26 -9.18 -5.91
N PRO A 37 8.42 -8.73 -6.43
CA PRO A 37 9.62 -9.57 -6.50
C PRO A 37 10.23 -9.89 -5.12
N GLY A 38 9.79 -9.22 -4.05
CA GLY A 38 10.31 -9.47 -2.70
C GLY A 38 9.38 -8.99 -1.59
N ALA A 39 9.80 -9.21 -0.33
CA ALA A 39 9.02 -8.82 0.85
C ALA A 39 8.93 -7.29 1.03
N LEU A 40 9.96 -6.56 0.59
CA LEU A 40 10.10 -5.11 0.81
C LEU A 40 9.98 -4.26 -0.47
N THR A 41 9.84 -4.91 -1.62
CA THR A 41 9.95 -4.26 -2.93
C THR A 41 8.80 -4.65 -3.85
N VAL A 42 8.42 -3.72 -4.71
CA VAL A 42 7.40 -3.91 -5.75
C VAL A 42 7.96 -3.48 -7.11
N SER A 43 7.37 -4.00 -8.18
CA SER A 43 7.47 -3.39 -9.52
C SER A 43 6.20 -2.62 -9.81
N ILE A 44 6.32 -1.41 -10.37
CA ILE A 44 5.21 -0.48 -10.59
C ILE A 44 5.17 -0.15 -12.07
N LEU A 45 3.99 -0.30 -12.68
CA LEU A 45 3.71 0.24 -14.00
C LEU A 45 3.25 1.69 -13.83
N VAL A 46 4.08 2.65 -14.24
CA VAL A 46 3.83 4.09 -14.08
C VAL A 46 3.44 4.70 -15.41
N PHE A 47 2.45 5.58 -15.42
CA PHE A 47 2.13 6.38 -16.60
C PHE A 47 2.91 7.69 -16.58
N SER A 48 3.79 7.89 -17.56
CA SER A 48 4.53 9.14 -17.76
C SER A 48 4.02 9.88 -18.99
N PRO A 49 3.57 11.14 -18.85
CA PRO A 49 3.22 11.96 -20.00
C PRO A 49 4.36 12.01 -21.02
N GLY A 50 4.04 11.80 -22.30
CA GLY A 50 5.00 11.83 -23.41
C GLY A 50 5.78 10.54 -23.68
N VAL A 51 5.87 9.61 -22.71
CA VAL A 51 6.53 8.30 -22.90
C VAL A 51 5.53 7.15 -22.91
N GLY A 52 4.43 7.28 -22.16
CA GLY A 52 3.46 6.21 -21.96
C GLY A 52 3.75 5.41 -20.69
N PHE A 53 3.56 4.10 -20.74
CA PHE A 53 3.77 3.23 -19.58
C PHE A 53 5.25 2.84 -19.45
N VAL A 54 5.79 3.01 -18.26
CA VAL A 54 7.17 2.66 -17.91
C VAL A 54 7.15 1.81 -16.65
N GLU A 55 7.88 0.70 -16.66
CA GLU A 55 8.05 -0.11 -15.47
C GLU A 55 9.17 0.44 -14.57
N LYS A 56 8.88 0.52 -13.27
CA LYS A 56 9.82 0.83 -12.20
C LYS A 56 9.97 -0.41 -11.32
N SER A 57 11.08 -1.12 -11.42
CA SER A 57 11.32 -2.35 -10.66
C SER A 57 12.01 -2.07 -9.32
N SER A 58 11.87 -2.99 -8.37
CA SER A 58 12.55 -2.95 -7.06
C SER A 58 12.30 -1.71 -6.20
N VAL A 59 11.12 -1.09 -6.34
CA VAL A 59 10.75 0.13 -5.62
C VAL A 59 10.36 -0.20 -4.18
N ARG A 60 10.91 0.55 -3.21
CA ARG A 60 10.59 0.42 -1.78
C ARG A 60 9.51 1.42 -1.35
N HIS A 61 8.83 1.13 -0.25
CA HIS A 61 7.84 2.06 0.30
C HIS A 61 8.52 3.34 0.82
N LYS A 62 7.87 4.50 0.70
CA LYS A 62 8.44 5.80 1.09
C LYS A 62 8.89 5.88 2.57
N ASP A 63 8.23 5.12 3.43
CA ASP A 63 8.50 5.09 4.87
C ASP A 63 9.57 4.04 5.26
N ASP A 64 10.17 3.34 4.28
CA ASP A 64 11.26 2.40 4.56
C ASP A 64 12.51 3.18 5.05
N PRO A 65 12.92 3.01 6.32
CA PRO A 65 14.05 3.75 6.89
C PRO A 65 15.35 3.48 6.14
N SER A 66 15.46 2.30 5.52
CA SER A 66 16.66 1.87 4.81
C SER A 66 16.94 2.70 3.56
N LEU A 67 15.97 3.47 3.06
CA LEU A 67 16.17 4.43 1.97
C LEU A 67 17.09 5.59 2.38
N ARG A 68 17.15 5.92 3.67
CA ARG A 68 18.08 6.92 4.21
C ARG A 68 19.50 6.34 4.27
N ASP A 69 19.59 5.10 4.72
CA ASP A 69 20.88 4.42 4.97
C ASP A 69 21.56 3.91 3.69
N ASN A 70 20.78 3.61 2.63
CA ASN A 70 21.28 2.99 1.41
C ASN A 70 21.03 3.87 0.17
N PRO A 71 22.00 4.73 -0.21
CA PRO A 71 21.88 5.59 -1.39
C PRO A 71 21.60 4.83 -2.70
N SER A 72 22.14 3.63 -2.85
CA SER A 72 21.97 2.81 -4.05
C SER A 72 20.53 2.33 -4.27
N TRP A 73 19.68 2.35 -3.24
CA TRP A 73 18.27 1.99 -3.37
C TRP A 73 17.42 3.17 -3.80
N ARG A 74 17.88 4.41 -3.56
CA ARG A 74 17.13 5.63 -3.89
C ARG A 74 16.99 5.86 -5.38
N GLN A 75 17.90 5.32 -6.20
CA GLN A 75 17.84 5.45 -7.66
C GLN A 75 16.56 4.85 -8.28
N TRP A 76 15.86 3.98 -7.55
CA TRP A 76 14.61 3.35 -7.99
C TRP A 76 13.36 4.13 -7.59
N GLY A 77 13.52 5.24 -6.86
CA GLY A 77 12.41 5.98 -6.27
C GLY A 77 11.75 5.25 -5.11
N CYS A 78 10.58 5.73 -4.71
CA CYS A 78 9.75 5.08 -3.69
C CYS A 78 8.27 5.09 -4.06
N TRP A 79 7.46 4.37 -3.29
CA TRP A 79 6.01 4.33 -3.50
C TRP A 79 5.20 4.53 -2.23
N ASP A 80 3.94 4.93 -2.42
CA ASP A 80 2.88 4.98 -1.42
C ASP A 80 1.54 4.67 -2.10
N PHE A 81 0.54 4.22 -1.35
CA PHE A 81 -0.80 4.07 -1.91
C PHE A 81 -1.36 5.41 -2.36
N SER A 82 -2.11 5.39 -3.48
CA SER A 82 -2.86 6.57 -3.91
C SER A 82 -3.93 6.91 -2.87
N ASP A 83 -4.37 8.17 -2.85
CA ASP A 83 -5.39 8.60 -1.89
C ASP A 83 -6.71 7.83 -2.09
N SER A 84 -7.09 7.60 -3.34
CA SER A 84 -8.24 6.77 -3.70
C SER A 84 -8.13 5.34 -3.16
N HIS A 85 -6.94 4.73 -3.21
CA HIS A 85 -6.73 3.40 -2.67
C HIS A 85 -6.79 3.39 -1.14
N LYS A 86 -6.21 4.42 -0.49
CA LYS A 86 -6.30 4.58 0.97
C LYS A 86 -7.75 4.74 1.43
N ASP A 87 -8.58 5.46 0.68
CA ASP A 87 -10.01 5.60 0.97
C ASP A 87 -10.75 4.25 0.87
N ILE A 88 -10.43 3.44 -0.15
CA ILE A 88 -10.97 2.08 -0.29
C ILE A 88 -10.56 1.21 0.91
N LEU A 89 -9.29 1.24 1.31
CA LEU A 89 -8.82 0.48 2.47
C LEU A 89 -9.53 0.89 3.76
N ARG A 90 -9.75 2.19 3.98
CA ARG A 90 -10.51 2.70 5.13
C ARG A 90 -11.97 2.24 5.08
N ALA A 91 -12.62 2.31 3.92
CA ALA A 91 -14.00 1.84 3.75
C ALA A 91 -14.14 0.35 4.05
N GLN A 92 -13.20 -0.48 3.56
CA GLN A 92 -13.18 -1.92 3.83
C GLN A 92 -13.05 -2.22 5.33
N GLN A 93 -12.20 -1.50 6.06
CA GLN A 93 -12.04 -1.66 7.50
C GLN A 93 -13.35 -1.37 8.26
N VAL A 94 -14.04 -0.29 7.89
CA VAL A 94 -15.34 0.07 8.49
C VAL A 94 -16.38 -1.00 8.19
N SER A 95 -16.48 -1.46 6.94
CA SER A 95 -17.42 -2.52 6.54
C SER A 95 -17.18 -3.82 7.30
N SER A 96 -15.91 -4.24 7.45
CA SER A 96 -15.57 -5.45 8.21
C SER A 96 -15.91 -5.31 9.70
N ALA A 97 -15.64 -4.15 10.31
CA ALA A 97 -16.00 -3.89 11.70
C ALA A 97 -17.52 -3.98 11.91
N LEU A 98 -18.31 -3.38 11.02
CA LEU A 98 -19.77 -3.44 11.07
C LEU A 98 -20.30 -4.87 10.94
N ALA A 99 -19.74 -5.68 10.02
CA ALA A 99 -20.11 -7.08 9.86
C ALA A 99 -19.86 -7.89 11.15
N ILE A 100 -18.72 -7.69 11.80
CA ILE A 100 -18.39 -8.35 13.08
C ILE A 100 -19.36 -7.93 14.18
N HIS A 101 -19.71 -6.64 14.26
CA HIS A 101 -20.69 -6.15 15.23
C HIS A 101 -22.06 -6.79 15.01
N HIS A 102 -22.54 -6.82 13.77
CA HIS A 102 -23.83 -7.44 13.41
C HIS A 102 -23.87 -8.94 13.75
N GLU A 103 -22.78 -9.68 13.50
CA GLU A 103 -22.69 -11.10 13.85
C GLU A 103 -22.73 -11.32 15.37
N ARG A 104 -22.04 -10.48 16.14
CA ARG A 104 -22.05 -10.56 17.62
C ARG A 104 -23.42 -10.27 18.19
N ASP A 105 -24.14 -9.29 17.66
CA ASP A 105 -25.48 -8.93 18.14
C ASP A 105 -26.51 -10.00 17.77
N SER A 106 -26.41 -10.58 16.57
CA SER A 106 -27.23 -11.72 16.14
C SER A 106 -27.06 -12.95 17.04
N LYS A 107 -25.81 -13.29 17.42
CA LYS A 107 -25.51 -14.41 18.34
C LYS A 107 -26.04 -14.15 19.76
N LYS A 108 -25.94 -12.93 20.27
CA LYS A 108 -26.50 -12.57 21.59
C LYS A 108 -28.03 -12.70 21.61
N ALA A 109 -28.71 -12.21 20.58
CA ALA A 109 -30.17 -12.32 20.44
C ALA A 109 -30.63 -13.78 20.42
N ALA A 110 -29.95 -14.65 19.66
CA ALA A 110 -30.24 -16.08 19.62
C ALA A 110 -30.05 -16.78 20.98
N SER A 111 -29.03 -16.39 21.76
CA SER A 111 -28.79 -16.97 23.09
C SER A 111 -29.81 -16.55 24.16
N ASN A 112 -30.39 -15.35 24.02
CA ASN A 112 -31.35 -14.80 24.98
C ASN A 112 -32.80 -15.28 24.75
N GLY A 113 -33.13 -15.75 23.54
CA GLY A 113 -34.45 -16.31 23.23
C GLY A 113 -34.62 -17.80 23.54
N ALA A 114 -33.58 -18.46 24.07
CA ALA A 114 -33.59 -19.90 24.41
C ALA A 114 -33.81 -20.18 25.91
N LYS A 115 -34.28 -19.18 26.67
CA LYS A 115 -34.71 -19.31 28.07
C LYS A 115 -36.21 -19.06 28.18
#